data_AF-A0A929QZ57-F1
#
_entry.id   AF-A0A929QZ57-F1
#
_cell.length_a   1.000
_cell.length_b   1.000
_cell.length_c   1.000
_cell.angle_alpha   90.00
_cell.angle_beta   90.00
_cell.angle_gamma   90.00
#
_symmetry.space_group_name_H-M   'P 1'
#
loop_
_entity.id
_entity.type
_entity.pdbx_description
1 polymer ?
#
loop_
_entity_poly.entity_id
_entity_poly.type
_entity_poly.pdbx_seq_one_letter_code
_entity_poly.pdbx_strand_id
1 'polypeptide(L)'
;VLIHADASPDQVLVDEAGAVLLTDFDRARMGAAALDVASYAASAGPAMAPSFLRGYEQAGGRIPGGAHMAAAVVHARALSLADPLREARPDWAARVAATLDLMEEGAPWH
;
A
#
# COMPACT_ATOMS: atom_id res chain seq x y z
N VAL A 1 -15.17 5.27 -0.54
CA VAL A 1 -14.53 6.50 -1.06
C VAL A 1 -13.77 6.14 -2.33
N LEU A 2 -13.39 7.12 -3.14
CA LEU A 2 -12.40 6.87 -4.19
C LEU A 2 -11.08 6.49 -3.50
N ILE A 3 -10.45 5.41 -3.96
CA ILE A 3 -9.15 4.93 -3.48
C ILE A 3 -8.20 4.77 -4.66
N HIS A 4 -6.91 4.90 -4.39
CA HIS A 4 -5.83 4.60 -5.33
C HIS A 4 -5.72 3.09 -5.57
N ALA A 5 -5.91 2.31 -4.51
CA ALA A 5 -5.80 0.85 -4.47
C ALA A 5 -4.42 0.28 -4.84
N ASP A 6 -3.41 1.14 -4.80
CA ASP A 6 -1.98 0.81 -4.89
C ASP A 6 -1.16 1.93 -4.23
N ALA A 7 -1.68 2.43 -3.10
CA ALA A 7 -1.06 3.57 -2.42
C ALA A 7 0.25 3.11 -1.77
N SER A 8 1.34 3.75 -2.17
CA SER A 8 2.68 3.52 -1.64
C SER A 8 3.56 4.76 -1.83
N PRO A 9 4.70 4.89 -1.11
CA PRO A 9 5.57 6.06 -1.22
C PRO A 9 6.12 6.33 -2.62
N ASP A 10 6.34 5.30 -3.44
CA ASP A 10 6.82 5.42 -4.82
C ASP A 10 5.80 6.04 -5.77
N GLN A 11 4.51 6.06 -5.38
CA GLN A 11 3.43 6.72 -6.13
C GLN A 11 3.24 8.19 -5.74
N VAL A 12 4.10 8.72 -4.85
CA VAL A 12 4.06 10.11 -4.40
C VAL A 12 5.28 10.85 -4.93
N LEU A 13 5.03 11.84 -5.79
CA LEU A 13 6.05 12.76 -6.27
C LEU A 13 5.95 14.08 -5.52
N VAL A 14 7.10 14.64 -5.17
CA VAL A 14 7.20 15.96 -4.52
C VAL A 14 8.16 16.81 -5.33
N ASP A 15 7.71 17.98 -5.77
CA ASP A 15 8.58 18.93 -6.49
C ASP A 15 9.42 19.79 -5.54
N GLU A 16 10.31 20.62 -6.10
CA GLU A 16 11.19 21.51 -5.31
C GLU A 16 10.42 22.55 -4.49
N ALA A 17 9.20 22.91 -4.89
CA ALA A 17 8.33 23.85 -4.18
C ALA A 17 7.48 23.17 -3.10
N GLY A 18 7.57 21.83 -2.98
CA GLY A 18 6.80 21.04 -2.03
C GLY A 18 5.39 20.68 -2.50
N ALA A 19 5.08 20.86 -3.79
CA ALA A 19 3.82 20.39 -4.35
C ALA A 19 3.83 18.86 -4.45
N VAL A 20 2.72 18.24 -4.06
CA VAL A 20 2.55 16.79 -4.05
C VAL A 20 1.72 16.35 -5.25
N LEU A 21 2.21 15.39 -6.01
CA LEU A 21 1.47 14.69 -7.05
C LEU A 21 1.37 13.20 -6.71
N LEU A 22 0.25 12.61 -7.07
CA LEU A 22 0.04 11.16 -7.05
C LEU A 22 0.14 10.62 -8.48
N THR A 23 0.70 9.43 -8.65
CA THR A 23 0.88 8.75 -9.95
C THR A 23 0.18 7.39 -9.98
N ASP A 24 0.14 6.74 -11.14
CA ASP A 24 -0.36 5.35 -11.32
C ASP A 24 -1.79 5.07 -10.80
N PHE A 25 -2.78 5.66 -11.48
CA PHE A 25 -4.19 5.47 -11.15
C PHE A 25 -4.84 4.25 -11.83
N ASP A 26 -4.08 3.31 -12.39
CA ASP A 26 -4.62 2.18 -13.15
C ASP A 26 -5.52 1.26 -12.31
N ARG A 27 -5.33 1.27 -11.00
CA ARG A 27 -6.09 0.47 -10.02
C ARG A 27 -7.17 1.25 -9.28
N ALA A 28 -7.28 2.55 -9.54
CA ALA A 28 -8.16 3.45 -8.80
C ALA A 28 -9.63 3.07 -8.96
N ARG A 29 -10.36 3.00 -7.84
CA ARG A 29 -11.75 2.56 -7.82
C ARG A 29 -12.47 3.02 -6.55
N MET A 30 -13.76 2.75 -6.45
CA MET A 30 -14.49 2.90 -5.19
C MET A 30 -14.14 1.76 -4.23
N GLY A 31 -13.79 2.10 -2.99
CA GLY A 31 -13.46 1.13 -1.96
C GLY A 31 -13.41 1.70 -0.55
N ALA A 32 -12.94 0.89 0.39
CA ALA A 32 -12.69 1.31 1.76
C ALA A 32 -11.37 2.08 1.82
N ALA A 33 -11.37 3.27 2.45
CA ALA A 33 -10.15 4.07 2.64
C ALA A 33 -9.02 3.31 3.36
N ALA A 34 -9.41 2.32 4.18
CA ALA A 34 -8.51 1.41 4.86
C ALA A 34 -7.50 0.72 3.93
N LEU A 35 -7.87 0.47 2.67
CA LEU A 35 -6.99 -0.17 1.69
C LEU A 35 -5.77 0.70 1.37
N ASP A 36 -5.97 1.99 1.07
CA ASP A 36 -4.86 2.89 0.77
C ASP A 36 -3.98 3.13 2.01
N VAL A 37 -4.61 3.32 3.17
CA VAL A 37 -3.88 3.54 4.43
C VAL A 37 -2.99 2.34 4.77
N ALA A 38 -3.54 1.13 4.65
CA ALA A 38 -2.81 -0.10 4.96
C ALA A 38 -1.70 -0.40 3.96
N SER A 39 -2.00 -0.25 2.66
CA SER A 39 -1.01 -0.42 1.60
C SER A 39 0.17 0.53 1.79
N TYR A 40 -0.12 1.80 2.07
CA TYR A 40 0.91 2.81 2.24
C TYR A 40 1.74 2.55 3.50
N ALA A 41 1.09 2.27 4.63
CA ALA A 41 1.80 1.98 5.88
C ALA A 41 2.70 0.74 5.76
N ALA A 42 2.23 -0.32 5.10
CA ALA A 42 3.00 -1.54 4.90
C ALA A 42 4.19 -1.34 3.95
N SER A 43 4.03 -0.58 2.87
CA SER A 43 5.10 -0.31 1.90
C SER A 43 6.12 0.71 2.39
N ALA A 44 5.70 1.70 3.19
CA ALA A 44 6.59 2.70 3.79
C ALA A 44 7.54 2.11 4.84
N GLY A 45 7.18 0.96 5.43
CA GLY A 45 7.96 0.29 6.46
C GLY A 45 7.94 1.01 7.82
N PRO A 46 8.55 0.40 8.84
CA PRO A 46 8.37 0.80 10.24
C PRO A 46 8.92 2.19 10.58
N ALA A 47 9.90 2.69 9.81
CA ALA A 47 10.50 4.01 10.04
C ALA A 47 9.59 5.16 9.60
N MET A 48 8.80 4.97 8.53
CA MET A 48 7.99 6.04 7.91
C MET A 48 6.50 5.91 8.20
N ALA A 49 5.99 4.69 8.41
CA ALA A 49 4.57 4.44 8.65
C ALA A 49 3.98 5.29 9.79
N PRO A 50 4.64 5.49 10.96
CA PRO A 50 4.08 6.31 12.03
C PRO A 50 3.85 7.77 11.63
N SER A 51 4.75 8.35 10.83
CA SER A 51 4.63 9.73 10.34
C SER A 51 3.48 9.87 9.33
N PHE A 52 3.34 8.90 8.43
CA PHE A 52 2.22 8.86 7.49
C PHE A 52 0.87 8.75 8.22
N LEU A 53 0.72 7.80 9.15
CA LEU A 53 -0.52 7.59 9.89
C LEU A 53 -0.92 8.84 10.68
N ARG A 54 0.05 9.49 11.35
CA ARG A 54 -0.17 10.75 12.06
C ARG A 54 -0.67 11.85 11.11
N GLY A 55 -0.02 12.02 9.96
CA GLY A 55 -0.42 13.01 8.96
C GLY A 55 -1.84 12.73 8.43
N TYR A 56 -2.16 11.46 8.20
CA TYR A 56 -3.48 11.04 7.74
C TYR A 56 -4.59 11.36 8.76
N GLU A 57 -4.35 11.14 10.06
CA GLU A 57 -5.28 11.54 11.12
C GLU A 57 -5.42 13.06 11.23
N GLN A 58 -4.31 13.81 11.15
CA GLN A 58 -4.32 15.28 11.19
C GLN A 58 -5.10 15.89 10.03
N ALA A 59 -5.12 15.22 8.87
CA ALA A 59 -5.94 15.58 7.72
C ALA A 59 -7.43 15.19 7.87
N GLY A 60 -7.85 14.63 9.00
CA GLY A 60 -9.23 14.21 9.29
C GLY A 60 -9.54 12.77 8.91
N GLY A 61 -8.53 12.00 8.49
CA GLY A 61 -8.64 10.58 8.24
C GLY A 61 -8.85 9.77 9.51
N ARG A 62 -9.40 8.55 9.36
CA ARG A 62 -9.54 7.60 10.46
C ARG A 62 -8.66 6.38 10.21
N ILE A 63 -7.81 6.04 11.18
CA ILE A 63 -6.98 4.84 11.09
C ILE A 63 -7.84 3.60 11.37
N PRO A 64 -7.84 2.60 10.46
CA PRO A 64 -8.51 1.34 10.72
C PRO A 64 -7.93 0.62 11.94
N GLY A 65 -8.78 -0.09 12.69
CA GLY A 65 -8.29 -0.98 13.75
C GLY A 65 -7.38 -2.09 13.21
N GLY A 66 -6.55 -2.68 14.06
CA GLY A 66 -5.46 -3.57 13.64
C GLY A 66 -5.88 -4.77 12.78
N ALA A 67 -7.03 -5.38 13.03
CA ALA A 67 -7.55 -6.49 12.21
C ALA A 67 -7.90 -6.03 10.78
N HIS A 68 -8.51 -4.84 10.63
CA HIS A 68 -8.81 -4.26 9.33
C HIS A 68 -7.53 -3.83 8.59
N MET A 69 -6.53 -3.34 9.33
CA MET A 69 -5.23 -3.01 8.77
C MET A 69 -4.56 -4.26 8.19
N ALA A 70 -4.48 -5.35 8.97
CA ALA A 70 -3.90 -6.61 8.52
C ALA A 70 -4.62 -7.17 7.29
N ALA A 71 -5.96 -7.20 7.30
CA ALA A 71 -6.75 -7.65 6.16
C ALA A 71 -6.52 -6.80 4.90
N ALA A 72 -6.39 -5.48 5.06
CA ALA A 72 -6.14 -4.56 3.96
C ALA A 72 -4.73 -4.72 3.37
N VAL A 73 -3.70 -4.99 4.20
CA VAL A 73 -2.35 -5.31 3.71
C VAL A 73 -2.36 -6.59 2.87
N VAL A 74 -2.99 -7.66 3.36
CA VAL A 74 -3.11 -8.92 2.62
C VAL A 74 -3.86 -8.69 1.30
N HIS A 75 -4.93 -7.90 1.32
CA HIS A 75 -5.70 -7.56 0.12
C HIS A 75 -4.84 -6.79 -0.91
N ALA A 76 -4.08 -5.79 -0.48
CA ALA A 76 -3.19 -5.03 -1.37
C ALA A 76 -2.16 -5.94 -2.03
N ARG A 77 -1.49 -6.79 -1.25
CA ARG A 77 -0.53 -7.79 -1.77
C ARG A 77 -1.17 -8.76 -2.77
N ALA A 78 -2.39 -9.21 -2.52
CA ALA A 78 -3.13 -10.07 -3.44
C ALA A 78 -3.40 -9.41 -4.80
N LEU A 79 -3.66 -8.09 -4.82
CA LEU A 79 -3.89 -7.35 -6.07
C LEU A 79 -2.62 -7.16 -6.89
N SER A 80 -1.48 -7.01 -6.23
CA SER A 80 -0.17 -6.78 -6.87
C SER A 80 0.58 -8.08 -7.17
N LEU A 81 -0.01 -9.24 -6.84
CA LEU A 81 0.67 -10.55 -6.97
C LEU A 81 1.05 -10.87 -8.41
N ALA A 82 0.28 -10.40 -9.40
CA ALA A 82 0.56 -10.65 -10.81
C ALA A 82 1.58 -9.67 -11.42
N ASP A 83 2.05 -8.67 -10.67
CA ASP A 83 2.80 -7.54 -11.22
C ASP A 83 4.17 -7.96 -11.77
N PRO A 84 4.96 -8.82 -11.08
CA PRO A 84 6.21 -9.30 -11.64
C PRO A 84 6.03 -10.03 -12.99
N LEU A 85 4.88 -10.71 -13.18
CA LEU A 85 4.55 -11.37 -14.43
C LEU A 85 4.15 -10.34 -15.52
N ARG A 86 3.32 -9.35 -15.18
CA ARG A 86 2.93 -8.27 -16.10
C ARG A 86 4.13 -7.45 -16.59
N GLU A 87 5.10 -7.24 -15.71
CA GLU A 87 6.37 -6.56 -15.99
C GLU A 87 7.39 -7.45 -16.75
N ALA A 88 7.05 -8.71 -17.03
CA ALA A 88 7.94 -9.68 -17.66
C ALA A 88 9.29 -9.84 -16.92
N ARG A 89 9.28 -9.79 -15.58
CA ARG A 89 10.49 -9.95 -14.77
C ARG A 89 11.03 -11.38 -14.90
N PRO A 90 12.34 -11.59 -15.11
CA PRO A 90 12.90 -12.93 -15.26
C PRO A 90 12.79 -13.77 -13.97
N ASP A 91 12.69 -13.12 -12.81
CA ASP A 91 12.55 -13.70 -11.49
C ASP A 91 11.09 -13.67 -10.96
N TRP A 92 10.10 -13.48 -11.85
CA TRP A 92 8.70 -13.27 -11.45
C TRP A 92 8.18 -14.35 -10.49
N ALA A 93 8.48 -15.63 -10.76
CA ALA A 93 7.97 -16.74 -9.96
C ALA A 93 8.50 -16.70 -8.52
N ALA A 94 9.78 -16.35 -8.34
CA ALA A 94 10.39 -16.21 -7.02
C ALA A 94 9.79 -15.04 -6.23
N ARG A 95 9.49 -13.91 -6.90
CA ARG A 95 8.86 -12.74 -6.27
C ARG A 95 7.42 -12.99 -5.83
N VAL A 96 6.67 -13.71 -6.66
CA VAL A 96 5.30 -14.16 -6.34
C VAL A 96 5.32 -15.09 -5.13
N ALA A 97 6.21 -16.09 -5.12
CA ALA A 97 6.36 -17.00 -4.00
C ALA A 97 6.69 -16.25 -2.69
N ALA A 98 7.69 -15.37 -2.70
CA ALA A 98 8.05 -14.59 -1.52
C ALA A 98 6.90 -13.71 -1.01
N THR A 99 6.05 -13.19 -1.90
CA THR A 99 4.87 -12.39 -1.50
C THR A 99 3.79 -13.27 -0.87
N LEU A 100 3.59 -14.49 -1.39
CA LEU A 100 2.69 -15.47 -0.78
C LEU A 100 3.18 -15.90 0.61
N ASP A 101 4.47 -16.18 0.77
CA ASP A 101 5.06 -16.51 2.07
C ASP A 101 4.77 -15.40 3.11
N LEU A 102 4.98 -14.13 2.73
CA LEU A 102 4.67 -12.97 3.57
C LEU A 102 3.17 -12.81 3.88
N MET A 103 2.28 -13.33 3.03
CA MET A 103 0.83 -13.33 3.28
C MET A 103 0.44 -14.45 4.23
N GLU A 104 1.06 -15.63 4.12
CA GLU A 104 0.82 -16.81 4.95
C GLU A 104 1.33 -16.65 6.38
N GLU A 105 2.51 -16.03 6.56
CA GLU A 105 3.08 -15.73 7.87
C GLU A 105 2.21 -14.78 8.71
N GLY A 106 1.27 -14.08 8.07
CA GLY A 106 0.46 -13.05 8.67
C GLY A 106 1.30 -11.79 8.87
N ALA A 107 1.00 -10.72 8.14
CA ALA A 107 1.75 -9.49 8.27
C ALA A 107 1.32 -8.74 9.54
N PRO A 108 2.18 -8.62 10.59
CA PRO A 108 1.99 -7.54 11.52
C PRO A 108 2.18 -6.24 10.72
N TRP A 109 1.22 -5.33 10.84
CA TRP A 109 1.31 -4.00 10.23
C TRP A 109 2.15 -3.04 11.09
N HIS A 110 2.79 -3.54 12.16
CA HIS A 110 3.65 -2.86 13.12
C HIS A 110 4.83 -3.73 13.54
#